data_AF-A0A2T8ICU8-F1
#
_entry.id   AF-A0A2T8ICU8-F1
#
_cell.length_a   1.000
_cell.length_b   1.000
_cell.length_c   1.000
_cell.angle_alpha   90.00
_cell.angle_beta   90.00
_cell.angle_gamma   90.00
#
_symmetry.space_group_name_H-M   'P 1'
#
loop_
_entity.id
_entity.type
_entity.pdbx_description
1 polymer ?
#
loop_
_entity_poly.entity_id
_entity_poly.type
_entity_poly.pdbx_seq_one_letter_code
_entity_poly.pdbx_strand_id
1 'polypeptide(L)'
;MKSSGGMGTSSTVVLALLVAALAATAAAARPSHADAIRLPTSRRGAGAGGLPWECCDFVVRDPDFRPPRWQCNDVSAECPAACRRCEEAPGGGGYVCRDWVVSLLEPPVCTPRPWDCCDAAVCTRAYVPYCRCADKVEACPSNCSECELVEADPPRYRCLDQFHGYPGPKCTPWMGN
;
A
#
# COMPACT_ATOMS: atom_id res chain seq x y z
N MET A 1 79.69 -7.41 -9.82
CA MET A 1 80.41 -8.10 -8.72
C MET A 1 80.25 -7.24 -7.48
N LYS A 2 79.32 -7.59 -6.59
CA LYS A 2 79.59 -8.16 -5.24
C LYS A 2 80.17 -7.11 -4.27
N SER A 3 79.34 -6.58 -3.36
CA SER A 3 79.33 -6.97 -1.94
C SER A 3 78.46 -6.04 -1.11
N SER A 4 77.64 -6.64 -0.25
CA SER A 4 76.84 -6.03 0.82
C SER A 4 77.70 -5.72 2.06
N GLY A 5 77.16 -4.89 2.98
CA GLY A 5 77.22 -5.18 4.42
C GLY A 5 77.51 -4.02 5.39
N GLY A 6 76.69 -3.93 6.44
CA GLY A 6 76.90 -3.23 7.73
C GLY A 6 75.74 -2.24 8.04
N MET A 7 74.75 -2.44 8.93
CA MET A 7 74.54 -3.11 10.23
C MET A 7 74.97 -2.31 11.48
N GLY A 8 73.98 -2.02 12.34
CA GLY A 8 74.10 -1.52 13.73
C GLY A 8 73.77 -0.02 13.86
N THR A 9 73.02 0.51 14.83
CA THR A 9 72.77 0.05 16.21
C THR A 9 71.60 0.81 16.88
N SER A 10 70.82 0.07 17.66
CA SER A 10 70.41 0.31 19.07
C SER A 10 69.55 1.52 19.49
N SER A 11 68.39 1.12 20.02
CA SER A 11 67.51 1.67 21.06
C SER A 11 68.05 2.74 22.02
N THR A 12 67.22 3.77 22.26
CA THR A 12 66.93 4.29 23.61
C THR A 12 65.51 4.86 23.69
N VAL A 13 64.72 4.29 24.59
CA VAL A 13 63.42 4.80 25.04
C VAL A 13 63.67 5.98 25.98
N VAL A 14 63.01 7.12 25.74
CA VAL A 14 62.88 8.18 26.75
C VAL A 14 61.39 8.44 26.97
N LEU A 15 60.96 8.07 28.18
CA LEU A 15 59.63 8.23 28.74
C LEU A 15 59.48 9.70 29.18
N ALA A 16 58.47 10.40 28.66
CA ALA A 16 58.05 11.70 29.21
C ALA A 16 56.52 11.68 29.39
N LEU A 17 56.11 11.46 30.64
CA LEU A 17 54.75 11.60 31.13
C LEU A 17 54.40 13.08 31.20
N LEU A 18 53.42 13.53 30.41
CA LEU A 18 52.72 14.79 30.65
C LEU A 18 51.21 14.54 30.61
N VAL A 19 50.65 14.53 31.81
CA VAL A 19 49.21 14.48 32.11
C VAL A 19 48.66 15.88 31.89
N ALA A 20 47.78 16.05 30.90
CA ALA A 20 46.98 17.26 30.75
C ALA A 20 45.51 16.90 30.97
N ALA A 21 44.95 17.48 32.02
CA ALA A 21 43.61 17.23 32.54
C ALA A 21 42.52 17.60 31.52
N LEU A 22 41.61 16.66 31.24
CA LEU A 22 40.32 16.96 30.63
C LEU A 22 39.42 17.61 31.67
N ALA A 23 39.15 18.91 31.51
CA ALA A 23 37.99 19.56 32.11
C ALA A 23 37.08 20.06 30.97
N ALA A 24 36.37 19.14 30.33
CA ALA A 24 35.21 19.48 29.53
C ALA A 24 34.01 19.51 30.48
N THR A 25 33.51 20.70 30.77
CA THR A 25 32.29 20.93 31.52
C THR A 25 31.12 20.25 30.79
N ALA A 26 30.63 19.14 31.35
CA ALA A 26 29.36 18.57 30.92
C ALA A 26 28.25 19.55 31.33
N ALA A 27 27.81 20.38 30.39
CA ALA A 27 26.52 21.04 30.51
C ALA A 27 25.46 19.94 30.53
N ALA A 28 24.92 19.62 31.71
CA ALA A 28 23.71 18.82 31.85
C ALA A 28 22.55 19.64 31.26
N ALA A 29 22.38 19.55 29.94
CA ALA A 29 21.15 19.97 29.28
C ALA A 29 20.04 19.05 29.79
N ARG A 30 19.18 19.59 30.65
CA ARG A 30 17.90 18.99 31.01
C ARG A 30 17.13 18.72 29.70
N PRO A 31 16.66 17.49 29.43
CA PRO A 31 15.71 17.30 28.35
C PRO A 31 14.36 17.86 28.83
N SER A 32 14.13 19.11 28.47
CA SER A 32 12.81 19.70 28.44
C SER A 32 12.16 19.28 27.12
N HIS A 33 10.96 18.74 27.23
CA HIS A 33 9.90 18.82 26.25
C HIS A 33 9.99 17.93 24.99
N ALA A 34 8.86 17.25 24.78
CA ALA A 34 8.43 16.56 23.59
C ALA A 34 9.32 15.38 23.16
N ASP A 35 8.84 14.18 23.50
CA ASP A 35 9.06 13.03 22.64
C ASP A 35 8.69 13.43 21.21
N ALA A 36 9.69 13.81 20.42
CA ALA A 36 9.56 13.92 18.99
C ALA A 36 9.23 12.51 18.52
N ILE A 37 7.94 12.27 18.26
CA ILE A 37 7.42 11.08 17.61
C ILE A 37 8.28 10.89 16.37
N ARG A 38 9.22 9.95 16.44
CA ARG A 38 9.99 9.55 15.27
C ARG A 38 9.04 8.76 14.40
N LEU A 39 8.38 9.46 13.47
CA LEU A 39 7.73 8.83 12.34
C LEU A 39 8.77 7.94 11.64
N PRO A 40 8.44 6.66 11.35
CA PRO A 40 9.38 5.80 10.63
C PRO A 40 9.72 6.46 9.30
N THR A 41 11.01 6.69 9.10
CA THR A 41 11.57 7.17 7.83
C THR A 41 11.31 6.11 6.78
N SER A 42 10.44 6.45 5.83
CA SER A 42 10.26 5.89 4.50
C SER A 42 10.98 4.56 4.24
N ARG A 43 10.37 3.45 4.65
CA ARG A 43 10.63 2.16 3.99
C ARG A 43 9.99 2.23 2.62
N ARG A 44 10.79 2.09 1.57
CA ARG A 44 10.31 1.97 0.19
C ARG A 44 9.39 0.74 0.09
N GLY A 45 8.11 0.98 -0.25
CA GLY A 45 7.05 0.01 -0.57
C GLY A 45 6.04 -0.22 0.57
N ALA A 46 4.71 -0.05 0.41
CA ALA A 46 3.90 0.67 -0.59
C ALA A 46 2.71 1.28 0.19
N GLY A 47 2.55 2.61 0.25
CA GLY A 47 1.44 3.27 0.97
C GLY A 47 1.85 4.34 1.98
N ALA A 48 1.23 5.53 1.92
CA ALA A 48 1.44 6.61 2.87
C ALA A 48 1.26 6.13 4.33
N GLY A 49 2.23 6.40 5.20
CA GLY A 49 2.16 6.01 6.61
C GLY A 49 2.53 4.55 6.93
N GLY A 50 3.13 3.81 5.98
CA GLY A 50 3.54 2.42 6.21
C GLY A 50 2.40 1.41 6.05
N LEU A 51 1.38 1.78 5.26
CA LEU A 51 0.36 0.86 4.80
C LEU A 51 0.97 -0.20 3.86
N PRO A 52 0.31 -1.35 3.63
CA PRO A 52 0.82 -2.38 2.73
C PRO A 52 0.48 -2.13 1.25
N TRP A 53 -0.41 -1.19 0.94
CA TRP A 53 -0.82 -0.79 -0.42
C TRP A 53 -1.14 0.71 -0.49
N GLU A 54 -0.99 1.30 -1.69
CA GLU A 54 -1.30 2.72 -1.98
C GLU A 54 -2.76 2.92 -2.42
N CYS A 55 -3.29 1.93 -3.15
CA CYS A 55 -4.64 1.86 -3.68
C CYS A 55 -5.09 0.40 -3.65
N CYS A 56 -6.37 0.13 -3.91
CA CYS A 56 -6.89 -1.23 -4.01
C CYS A 56 -8.10 -1.33 -4.95
N ASP A 57 -8.06 -2.25 -5.91
CA ASP A 57 -9.18 -2.54 -6.83
C ASP A 57 -10.14 -3.60 -6.27
N PHE A 58 -9.61 -4.60 -5.56
CA PHE A 58 -10.37 -5.64 -4.88
C PHE A 58 -10.33 -5.47 -3.37
N VAL A 59 -11.02 -4.45 -2.88
CA VAL A 59 -11.14 -4.18 -1.45
C VAL A 59 -12.26 -5.01 -0.81
N VAL A 60 -11.98 -5.57 0.37
CA VAL A 60 -12.99 -6.18 1.23
C VAL A 60 -13.00 -5.42 2.56
N ARG A 61 -14.19 -4.94 2.93
CA ARG A 61 -14.47 -4.41 4.26
C ARG A 61 -14.89 -5.55 5.17
N ASP A 62 -14.37 -5.60 6.38
CA ASP A 62 -14.92 -6.50 7.37
C ASP A 62 -16.29 -6.02 7.87
N PRO A 63 -17.33 -6.86 7.78
CA PRO A 63 -18.67 -6.46 8.20
C PRO A 63 -18.76 -6.27 9.71
N ASP A 64 -18.07 -7.09 10.49
CA ASP A 64 -18.29 -7.23 11.93
C ASP A 64 -17.40 -6.30 12.79
N PHE A 65 -16.28 -5.82 12.25
CA PHE A 65 -15.35 -4.99 13.00
C PHE A 65 -15.65 -3.49 12.86
N ARG A 66 -15.67 -2.81 14.02
CA ARG A 66 -15.78 -1.36 14.16
C ARG A 66 -14.61 -0.88 15.04
N PRO A 67 -13.83 0.14 14.64
CA PRO A 67 -13.91 0.95 13.41
C PRO A 67 -13.64 0.14 12.13
N PRO A 68 -13.90 0.65 10.90
CA PRO A 68 -13.72 -0.14 9.69
C PRO A 68 -12.31 -0.71 9.55
N ARG A 69 -12.23 -1.99 9.19
CA ARG A 69 -10.99 -2.63 8.74
C ARG A 69 -11.15 -3.11 7.30
N TRP A 70 -10.07 -2.98 6.54
CA TRP A 70 -10.02 -3.23 5.11
C TRP A 70 -8.91 -4.23 4.80
N GLN A 71 -9.16 -5.10 3.84
CA GLN A 71 -8.15 -5.98 3.26
C GLN A 71 -8.13 -5.73 1.76
N CYS A 72 -6.92 -5.62 1.20
CA CYS A 72 -6.75 -5.54 -0.24
C CYS A 72 -6.41 -6.90 -0.83
N ASN A 73 -7.19 -7.32 -1.82
CA ASN A 73 -7.04 -8.62 -2.46
C ASN A 73 -6.45 -8.56 -3.88
N ASP A 74 -5.84 -7.42 -4.22
CA ASP A 74 -5.14 -7.23 -5.49
C ASP A 74 -3.95 -8.18 -5.62
N VAL A 75 -3.71 -8.63 -6.86
CA VAL A 75 -2.54 -9.45 -7.19
C VAL A 75 -1.37 -8.53 -7.51
N SER A 76 -0.34 -8.59 -6.68
CA SER A 76 0.94 -7.91 -6.91
C SER A 76 1.96 -8.89 -7.48
N ALA A 77 2.83 -8.44 -8.38
CA ALA A 77 3.89 -9.30 -8.94
C ALA A 77 4.88 -9.77 -7.85
N GLU A 78 5.11 -8.92 -6.85
CA GLU A 78 5.95 -9.19 -5.68
C GLU A 78 5.17 -8.87 -4.40
N CYS A 79 5.58 -9.46 -3.28
CA CYS A 79 4.97 -9.13 -2.00
C CYS A 79 5.33 -7.70 -1.58
N PRO A 80 4.35 -6.82 -1.25
CA PRO A 80 4.66 -5.47 -0.78
C PRO A 80 5.50 -5.49 0.50
N ALA A 81 6.53 -4.65 0.58
CA ALA A 81 7.49 -4.66 1.70
C ALA A 81 6.85 -4.36 3.07
N ALA A 82 5.74 -3.62 3.07
CA ALA A 82 4.97 -3.32 4.28
C ALA A 82 3.91 -4.39 4.62
N CYS A 83 3.72 -5.39 3.76
CA CYS A 83 2.84 -6.53 4.02
C CYS A 83 3.52 -7.56 4.93
N ARG A 84 2.86 -7.92 6.04
CA ARG A 84 3.37 -8.91 7.01
C ARG A 84 2.98 -10.33 6.62
N ARG A 85 1.81 -10.52 6.01
CA ARG A 85 1.33 -11.82 5.54
C ARG A 85 1.01 -11.78 4.05
N CYS A 86 1.89 -12.37 3.24
CA CYS A 86 1.65 -12.59 1.82
C CYS A 86 1.35 -14.05 1.54
N GLU A 87 0.47 -14.26 0.56
CA GLU A 87 0.13 -15.58 0.03
C GLU A 87 0.17 -15.52 -1.49
N GLU A 88 0.44 -16.65 -2.14
CA GLU A 88 0.28 -16.74 -3.60
C GLU A 88 -1.17 -16.49 -3.99
N ALA A 89 -1.38 -15.75 -5.08
CA ALA A 89 -2.71 -15.44 -5.56
C ALA A 89 -3.46 -16.73 -5.95
N PRO A 90 -4.76 -16.89 -5.62
CA PRO A 90 -5.54 -18.06 -6.01
C PRO A 90 -5.61 -18.30 -7.52
N GLY A 91 -5.50 -17.22 -8.32
CA GLY A 91 -5.41 -17.28 -9.78
C GLY A 91 -4.00 -17.49 -10.33
N GLY A 92 -2.98 -17.62 -9.47
CA GLY A 92 -1.56 -17.63 -9.83
C GLY A 92 -1.04 -16.26 -10.26
N GLY A 93 0.24 -16.22 -10.65
CA GLY A 93 0.85 -15.04 -11.29
C GLY A 93 1.26 -13.89 -10.35
N GLY A 94 1.24 -14.11 -9.02
CA GLY A 94 1.68 -13.11 -8.05
C GLY A 94 1.28 -13.44 -6.63
N TYR A 95 1.26 -12.42 -5.78
CA TYR A 95 0.97 -12.48 -4.36
C TYR A 95 -0.19 -11.56 -3.97
N VAL A 96 -0.92 -11.96 -2.95
CA VAL A 96 -1.97 -11.15 -2.32
C VAL A 96 -1.56 -10.86 -0.88
N CYS A 97 -1.65 -9.58 -0.48
CA CYS A 97 -1.43 -9.20 0.90
C CYS A 97 -2.65 -9.52 1.75
N ARG A 98 -2.47 -10.21 2.87
CA ARG A 98 -3.54 -10.63 3.79
C ARG A 98 -3.64 -9.79 5.05
N ASP A 99 -2.83 -8.75 5.15
CA ASP A 99 -2.92 -7.81 6.26
C ASP A 99 -4.30 -7.14 6.27
N TRP A 100 -4.81 -6.87 7.46
CA TRP A 100 -6.00 -6.05 7.66
C TRP A 100 -5.55 -4.68 8.17
N VAL A 101 -6.01 -3.62 7.50
CA VAL A 101 -5.73 -2.24 7.87
C VAL A 101 -6.96 -1.62 8.49
N VAL A 102 -6.84 -1.11 9.71
CA VAL A 102 -7.90 -0.32 10.34
C VAL A 102 -7.79 1.12 9.83
N SER A 103 -8.82 1.61 9.16
CA SER A 103 -8.88 2.97 8.61
C SER A 103 -10.32 3.44 8.56
N LEU A 104 -10.56 4.71 8.87
CA LEU A 104 -11.88 5.33 8.68
C LEU A 104 -12.21 5.55 7.20
N LEU A 105 -11.17 5.64 6.35
CA LEU A 105 -11.29 5.85 4.92
C LEU A 105 -11.12 4.53 4.19
N GLU A 106 -11.99 4.29 3.20
CA GLU A 106 -11.79 3.24 2.20
C GLU A 106 -10.53 3.56 1.38
N PRO A 107 -9.70 2.56 1.03
CA PRO A 107 -8.55 2.79 0.16
C PRO A 107 -8.99 3.36 -1.19
N PRO A 108 -8.20 4.26 -1.79
CA PRO A 108 -8.47 4.74 -3.14
C PRO A 108 -8.39 3.59 -4.15
N VAL A 109 -9.17 3.68 -5.22
CA VAL A 109 -9.18 2.69 -6.31
C VAL A 109 -7.94 2.89 -7.19
N CYS A 110 -7.30 1.80 -7.64
CA CYS A 110 -6.13 1.90 -8.54
C CYS A 110 -6.55 2.13 -9.99
N THR A 111 -7.56 1.39 -10.45
CA THR A 111 -8.05 1.41 -11.82
C THR A 111 -9.47 1.98 -11.84
N PRO A 112 -9.69 3.18 -12.45
CA PRO A 112 -11.03 3.72 -12.61
C PRO A 112 -11.92 2.74 -13.38
N ARG A 113 -13.08 2.43 -12.80
CA ARG A 113 -14.12 1.62 -13.43
C ARG A 113 -14.94 2.48 -14.39
N PRO A 114 -15.78 1.90 -15.27
CA PRO A 114 -16.77 2.66 -16.04
C PRO A 114 -18.02 3.08 -15.23
N TRP A 115 -18.12 2.63 -13.98
CA TRP A 115 -19.21 2.92 -13.04
C TRP A 115 -18.69 3.10 -11.61
N ASP A 116 -19.39 3.90 -10.81
CA ASP A 116 -19.01 4.17 -9.41
C ASP A 116 -19.36 3.01 -8.48
N CYS A 117 -20.54 2.43 -8.68
CA CYS A 117 -21.09 1.27 -7.96
C CYS A 117 -21.88 0.38 -8.96
N CYS A 118 -22.16 -0.87 -8.60
CA CYS A 118 -22.94 -1.76 -9.46
C CYS A 118 -23.75 -2.83 -8.71
N ASP A 119 -25.08 -2.72 -8.76
CA ASP A 119 -26.01 -3.67 -8.13
C ASP A 119 -26.15 -4.98 -8.92
N ALA A 120 -26.15 -4.92 -10.24
CA ALA A 120 -26.29 -6.05 -11.16
C ALA A 120 -24.99 -6.31 -11.96
N ALA A 121 -23.89 -6.51 -11.25
CA ALA A 121 -22.60 -6.86 -11.88
C ALA A 121 -22.62 -8.29 -12.46
N VAL A 122 -22.24 -8.43 -13.72
CA VAL A 122 -22.07 -9.72 -14.40
C VAL A 122 -20.60 -9.92 -14.70
N CYS A 123 -20.00 -10.91 -14.04
CA CYS A 123 -18.56 -11.15 -14.08
C CYS A 123 -18.21 -12.59 -14.52
N THR A 124 -17.06 -12.74 -15.17
CA THR A 124 -16.42 -14.05 -15.36
C THR A 124 -16.00 -14.66 -14.00
N ARG A 125 -15.67 -15.96 -13.97
CA ARG A 125 -15.27 -16.67 -12.74
C ARG A 125 -13.75 -16.64 -12.44
N ALA A 126 -12.98 -15.81 -13.15
CA ALA A 126 -11.55 -15.66 -12.88
C ALA A 126 -11.30 -14.89 -11.57
N TYR A 127 -10.12 -15.06 -10.96
CA TYR A 127 -9.73 -14.33 -9.74
C TYR A 127 -9.58 -12.83 -9.98
N VAL A 128 -9.17 -12.40 -11.18
CA VAL A 128 -9.36 -11.01 -11.63
C VAL A 128 -10.37 -11.11 -12.77
N PRO A 129 -11.66 -10.83 -12.52
CA PRO A 129 -12.69 -11.10 -13.49
C PRO A 129 -12.76 -10.02 -14.57
N TYR A 130 -13.27 -10.37 -15.75
CA TYR A 130 -13.92 -9.40 -16.61
C TYR A 130 -15.37 -9.21 -16.14
N CYS A 131 -15.76 -7.96 -15.91
CA CYS A 131 -17.08 -7.58 -15.42
C CYS A 131 -17.74 -6.55 -16.36
N ARG A 132 -19.07 -6.57 -16.39
CA ARG A 132 -19.92 -5.52 -16.93
C ARG A 132 -20.99 -5.17 -15.91
N CYS A 133 -21.43 -3.92 -15.87
CA CYS A 133 -22.55 -3.53 -15.02
C CYS A 133 -23.86 -3.55 -15.81
N ALA A 134 -24.85 -4.31 -15.32
CA ALA A 134 -26.16 -4.40 -15.96
C ALA A 134 -27.19 -3.42 -15.39
N ASP A 135 -26.75 -2.49 -14.53
CA ASP A 135 -27.62 -1.49 -13.92
C ASP A 135 -28.24 -0.59 -14.98
N LYS A 136 -29.53 -0.28 -14.76
CA LYS A 136 -30.27 0.70 -15.54
C LYS A 136 -30.27 2.00 -14.78
N VAL A 137 -29.59 3.01 -15.32
CA VAL A 137 -29.37 4.31 -14.68
C VAL A 137 -30.07 5.42 -15.43
N GLU A 138 -30.27 6.57 -14.80
CA GLU A 138 -30.87 7.76 -15.45
C GLU A 138 -29.90 8.43 -16.43
N ALA A 139 -28.61 8.32 -16.14
CA ALA A 139 -27.53 8.76 -17.01
C ALA A 139 -26.30 7.88 -16.74
N CYS A 140 -25.55 7.52 -17.78
CA CYS A 140 -24.28 6.83 -17.57
C CYS A 140 -23.24 7.78 -16.95
N PRO A 141 -22.33 7.24 -16.12
CA PRO A 141 -21.17 7.97 -15.64
C PRO A 141 -20.26 8.46 -16.78
N SER A 142 -19.49 9.53 -16.56
CA SER A 142 -18.63 10.15 -17.60
C SER A 142 -17.45 9.28 -18.04
N ASN A 143 -17.08 8.32 -17.20
CA ASN A 143 -16.08 7.28 -17.41
C ASN A 143 -16.63 6.06 -18.18
N CYS A 144 -17.93 6.04 -18.50
CA CYS A 144 -18.50 5.05 -19.42
C CYS A 144 -18.30 5.51 -20.88
N SER A 145 -17.66 4.66 -21.68
CA SER A 145 -17.35 4.93 -23.08
C SER A 145 -18.57 4.73 -23.98
N GLU A 146 -19.34 3.67 -23.73
CA GLU A 146 -20.53 3.32 -24.51
C GLU A 146 -21.78 3.28 -23.63
N CYS A 147 -22.66 4.28 -23.80
CA CYS A 147 -23.91 4.41 -23.06
C CYS A 147 -25.13 4.19 -23.98
N GLU A 148 -25.93 3.17 -23.71
CA GLU A 148 -27.07 2.77 -24.52
C GLU A 148 -28.40 3.06 -23.82
N LEU A 149 -29.40 3.58 -24.55
CA LEU A 149 -30.79 3.67 -24.08
C LEU A 149 -31.44 2.27 -24.11
N VAL A 150 -31.86 1.78 -22.94
CA VAL A 150 -32.42 0.43 -22.77
C VAL A 150 -33.90 0.40 -22.42
N GLU A 151 -34.45 1.51 -21.93
CA GLU A 151 -35.89 1.74 -21.75
C GLU A 151 -36.20 3.17 -22.18
N ALA A 152 -37.34 3.39 -22.84
CA ALA A 152 -37.69 4.70 -23.40
C ALA A 152 -38.57 5.56 -22.49
N ASP A 153 -39.38 4.95 -21.61
CA ASP A 153 -40.35 5.67 -20.77
C ASP A 153 -40.52 5.02 -19.38
N PRO A 154 -39.94 5.58 -18.31
CA PRO A 154 -38.97 6.68 -18.35
C PRO A 154 -37.66 6.24 -19.03
N PRO A 155 -36.89 7.16 -19.62
CA PRO A 155 -35.63 6.82 -20.27
C PRO A 155 -34.63 6.25 -19.25
N ARG A 156 -34.13 5.05 -19.52
CA ARG A 156 -33.05 4.42 -18.74
C ARG A 156 -31.91 4.03 -19.66
N TYR A 157 -30.69 4.19 -19.17
CA TYR A 157 -29.48 3.89 -19.88
C TYR A 157 -28.69 2.78 -19.19
N ARG A 158 -27.81 2.13 -19.93
CA ARG A 158 -26.89 1.13 -19.41
C ARG A 158 -25.51 1.35 -20.02
N CYS A 159 -24.49 1.28 -19.18
CA CYS A 159 -23.11 1.26 -19.65
C CYS A 159 -22.77 -0.11 -20.26
N LEU A 160 -22.20 -0.12 -21.46
CA LEU A 160 -21.84 -1.36 -22.17
C LEU A 160 -20.37 -1.75 -21.99
N ASP A 161 -19.56 -0.87 -21.38
CA ASP A 161 -18.14 -1.11 -21.15
C ASP A 161 -17.89 -2.41 -20.38
N GLN A 162 -16.90 -3.17 -20.87
CA GLN A 162 -16.36 -4.32 -20.17
C GLN A 162 -15.09 -3.90 -19.42
N PHE A 163 -15.08 -4.14 -18.11
CA PHE A 163 -13.99 -3.80 -17.21
C PHE A 163 -13.20 -5.06 -16.82
N HIS A 164 -11.87 -5.01 -16.89
CA HIS A 164 -11.01 -6.06 -16.33
C HIS A 164 -10.65 -5.71 -14.88
N GLY A 165 -11.33 -6.34 -13.94
CA GLY A 165 -11.22 -6.08 -12.52
C GLY A 165 -12.57 -6.26 -11.81
N TYR A 166 -12.55 -6.07 -10.50
CA TYR A 166 -13.74 -6.24 -9.68
C TYR A 166 -14.76 -5.11 -9.90
N PRO A 167 -16.07 -5.40 -9.81
CA PRO A 167 -17.12 -4.44 -10.16
C PRO A 167 -17.28 -3.30 -9.15
N GLY A 168 -16.55 -3.33 -8.02
CA GLY A 168 -16.67 -2.34 -6.95
C GLY A 168 -17.87 -2.60 -6.02
N PRO A 169 -18.25 -1.60 -5.21
CA PRO A 169 -19.31 -1.73 -4.23
C PRO A 169 -20.70 -1.82 -4.89
N LYS A 170 -21.67 -2.33 -4.13
CA LYS A 170 -23.09 -2.19 -4.46
C LYS A 170 -23.53 -0.73 -4.31
N CYS A 171 -24.46 -0.31 -5.15
CA CYS A 171 -25.10 1.00 -5.04
C CYS A 171 -26.07 1.03 -3.87
N THR A 172 -26.85 -0.05 -3.73
CA THR A 172 -27.79 -0.20 -2.63
C THR A 172 -27.08 -0.86 -1.44
N PRO A 173 -27.00 -0.21 -0.27
CA PRO A 173 -26.51 -0.85 0.94
C PRO A 173 -27.34 -2.09 1.27
N TRP A 174 -26.73 -3.16 1.76
CA TRP A 174 -27.42 -4.41 2.16
C TRP A 174 -28.31 -4.27 3.40
N MET A 175 -28.90 -3.11 3.65
CA MET A 175 -29.92 -2.91 4.68
C MET A 175 -31.29 -2.90 4.00
N GLY A 176 -31.86 -4.09 3.85
CA GLY A 176 -33.21 -4.30 3.34
C GLY A 176 -33.85 -5.52 4.01
N ASN A 177 -34.59 -5.23 5.09
CA ASN A 177 -35.41 -6.09 5.97
C ASN A 177 -34.70 -7.11 6.87
#